data_AF-A0A546X9G4-F1
#
_entry.id   AF-A0A546X9G4-F1
#
_cell.length_a   1.000
_cell.length_b   1.000
_cell.length_c   1.000
_cell.angle_alpha   90.00
_cell.angle_beta   90.00
_cell.angle_gamma   90.00
#
_symmetry.space_group_name_H-M   'P 1'
#
loop_
_entity.id
_entity.type
_entity.pdbx_description
1 polymer ?
#
loop_
_entity_poly.entity_id
_entity_poly.type
_entity_poly.pdbx_seq_one_letter_code
_entity_poly.pdbx_strand_id
1 'polypeptide(L)'
;MDDQPWPSPVPREDAGPDRDWLAQDAILDLLLPEALVPVIVPEEHERARLQHIICEALEAFTLHHSECRARIAALLGNMEKPMSDPGVVDISGLPLTSFHANDYDRYFRVNRITTAQPAHVLLRSFLQVALSVTDLFCRAPHLSEKAAKAQFDGFKVHARLLARCFGVECAR
;
A
#
# COMPACT_ATOMS: atom_id res chain seq x y z
N MET A 1 15.75 -30.46 24.69
CA MET A 1 15.40 -29.33 23.81
C MET A 1 14.82 -29.97 22.59
N ASP A 2 13.48 -29.98 22.51
CA ASP A 2 12.76 -30.64 21.42
C ASP A 2 12.50 -29.62 20.31
N ASP A 3 13.19 -29.79 19.19
CA ASP A 3 12.93 -29.08 17.93
C ASP A 3 11.67 -29.68 17.28
N GLN A 4 10.50 -29.16 17.65
CA GLN A 4 9.26 -29.44 16.92
C GLN A 4 9.02 -28.31 15.90
N PRO A 5 8.92 -28.63 14.59
CA PRO A 5 8.60 -27.62 13.59
C PRO A 5 7.17 -27.10 13.80
N TRP A 6 6.99 -25.80 13.64
CA TRP A 6 5.71 -25.12 13.77
C TRP A 6 4.66 -25.74 12.82
N PRO A 7 3.42 -25.99 13.29
CA PRO A 7 2.37 -26.52 12.42
C PRO A 7 1.98 -25.49 11.36
N SER A 8 1.91 -25.92 10.11
CA SER A 8 1.37 -25.11 9.01
C SER A 8 -0.11 -24.78 9.27
N PRO A 9 -0.56 -23.53 9.04
CA PRO A 9 -1.96 -23.18 9.22
C PRO A 9 -2.85 -23.97 8.26
N VAL A 10 -3.86 -24.65 8.81
CA VAL A 10 -4.86 -25.40 8.05
C VAL A 10 -5.82 -24.41 7.37
N PRO A 11 -6.13 -24.55 6.06
CA PRO A 11 -7.14 -23.73 5.40
C PRO A 11 -8.50 -23.93 6.08
N ARG A 12 -9.16 -22.84 6.47
CA ARG A 12 -10.55 -22.89 6.98
C ARG A 12 -11.51 -22.94 5.81
N GLU A 13 -12.32 -23.99 5.73
CA GLU A 13 -13.30 -24.25 4.65
C GLU A 13 -14.52 -23.30 4.63
N ASP A 14 -14.66 -22.38 5.60
CA ASP A 14 -15.81 -21.46 5.68
C ASP A 14 -15.60 -20.11 4.97
N ALA A 15 -15.13 -20.15 3.72
CA ALA A 15 -15.03 -18.98 2.87
C ALA A 15 -16.13 -19.01 1.80
N GLY A 16 -17.21 -18.24 2.04
CA GLY A 16 -18.22 -17.97 1.01
C GLY A 16 -17.61 -17.32 -0.25
N PRO A 17 -18.33 -17.33 -1.38
CA PRO A 17 -17.81 -17.08 -2.73
C PRO A 17 -17.30 -15.65 -2.99
N ASP A 18 -17.36 -14.76 -2.00
CA ASP A 18 -16.90 -13.37 -2.09
C ASP A 18 -15.49 -13.12 -1.49
N ARG A 19 -14.82 -14.17 -0.98
CA ARG A 19 -13.50 -14.02 -0.32
C ARG A 19 -12.29 -14.15 -1.24
N ASP A 20 -12.46 -14.51 -2.51
CA ASP A 20 -11.35 -14.98 -3.34
C ASP A 20 -10.49 -13.91 -4.03
N TRP A 21 -10.94 -12.66 -4.20
CA TRP A 21 -10.18 -11.73 -5.06
C TRP A 21 -9.34 -10.66 -4.34
N LEU A 22 -9.46 -10.50 -3.01
CA LEU A 22 -8.68 -9.50 -2.24
C LEU A 22 -7.71 -10.10 -1.21
N ALA A 23 -7.88 -11.37 -0.82
CA ALA A 23 -7.17 -11.93 0.33
C ALA A 23 -5.91 -12.74 -0.01
N GLN A 24 -5.68 -13.13 -1.26
CA GLN A 24 -4.62 -14.10 -1.56
C GLN A 24 -3.31 -13.51 -2.12
N ASP A 25 -3.28 -12.32 -2.76
CA ASP A 25 -2.10 -11.86 -3.52
C ASP A 25 -1.61 -10.40 -3.32
N ALA A 26 -2.09 -9.68 -2.30
CA ALA A 26 -1.62 -8.30 -2.06
C ALA A 26 -0.19 -8.28 -1.49
N ILE A 27 0.80 -8.30 -2.38
CA ILE A 27 2.20 -8.01 -2.07
C ILE A 27 2.40 -6.50 -2.19
N LEU A 28 2.99 -5.89 -1.16
CA LEU A 28 3.30 -4.46 -1.14
C LEU A 28 4.62 -4.21 -1.84
N ASP A 29 4.60 -3.42 -2.92
CA ASP A 29 5.84 -3.00 -3.58
C ASP A 29 6.45 -1.81 -2.80
N LEU A 30 7.66 -1.98 -2.30
CA LEU A 30 8.41 -1.00 -1.52
C LEU A 30 9.63 -0.54 -2.31
N LEU A 31 9.71 0.76 -2.58
CA LEU A 31 10.90 1.35 -3.18
C LEU A 31 12.08 1.23 -2.22
N LEU A 32 13.26 0.92 -2.77
CA LEU A 32 14.50 1.01 -2.01
C LEU A 32 14.75 2.47 -1.56
N PRO A 33 15.32 2.68 -0.35
CA PRO A 33 15.59 4.03 0.16
C PRO A 33 16.41 4.90 -0.79
N GLU A 34 17.36 4.30 -1.51
CA GLU A 34 18.25 4.99 -2.45
C GLU A 34 17.49 5.51 -3.68
N ALA A 35 16.33 4.93 -3.99
CA ALA A 35 15.45 5.37 -5.06
C ALA A 35 14.50 6.52 -4.64
N LEU A 36 14.44 6.86 -3.35
CA LEU A 36 13.57 7.93 -2.84
C LEU A 36 14.27 9.28 -2.94
N VAL A 37 13.98 10.01 -4.01
CA VAL A 37 14.37 11.42 -4.14
C VAL A 37 13.39 12.34 -3.39
N PRO A 38 13.85 13.45 -2.78
CA PRO A 38 12.97 14.35 -2.01
C PRO A 38 11.82 14.98 -2.83
N VAL A 39 12.06 15.16 -4.13
CA VAL A 39 11.08 15.64 -5.11
C VAL A 39 11.12 14.69 -6.30
N ILE A 40 9.96 14.13 -6.64
CA ILE A 40 9.79 13.32 -7.83
C ILE A 40 9.11 14.22 -8.86
N VAL A 41 9.65 14.26 -10.08
CA VAL A 41 9.09 15.03 -11.19
C VAL A 41 8.51 14.03 -12.18
N PRO A 42 7.23 13.65 -12.07
CA PRO A 42 6.59 12.79 -13.05
C PRO A 42 6.50 13.52 -14.40
N GLU A 43 6.35 12.76 -15.48
CA GLU A 43 6.10 13.37 -16.78
C GLU A 43 4.77 14.14 -16.77
N GLU A 44 4.63 15.16 -17.62
CA GLU A 44 3.45 16.05 -17.59
C GLU A 44 2.12 15.28 -17.74
N HIS A 45 2.11 14.24 -18.57
CA HIS A 45 0.95 13.39 -18.77
C HIS A 45 0.65 12.50 -17.55
N GLU A 46 1.66 12.10 -16.79
CA GLU A 46 1.51 11.35 -15.53
C GLU A 46 1.03 12.25 -14.40
N ARG A 47 1.49 13.52 -14.34
CA ARG A 47 1.09 14.48 -13.30
C ARG A 47 -0.42 14.66 -13.22
N ALA A 48 -1.10 14.82 -14.35
CA ALA A 48 -2.55 14.94 -14.39
C ALA A 48 -3.26 13.67 -13.86
N ARG A 49 -2.75 12.48 -14.22
CA ARG A 49 -3.31 11.19 -13.75
C ARG A 49 -3.10 11.02 -12.25
N LEU A 50 -1.90 11.30 -11.75
CA LEU A 50 -1.56 11.23 -10.33
C LEU A 50 -2.38 12.23 -9.50
N GLN A 51 -2.51 13.46 -9.99
CA GLN A 51 -3.35 14.49 -9.39
C GLN A 51 -4.79 14.01 -9.26
N HIS A 52 -5.38 13.52 -10.35
CA HIS A 52 -6.75 13.01 -10.34
C HIS A 52 -6.94 11.90 -9.30
N ILE A 53 -6.08 10.88 -9.29
CA ILE A 53 -6.16 9.77 -8.34
C ILE A 53 -6.03 10.26 -6.89
N ILE A 54 -5.11 11.19 -6.62
CA ILE A 54 -4.94 11.74 -5.26
C ILE A 54 -6.18 12.52 -4.82
N CYS A 55 -6.79 13.32 -5.70
CA CYS A 55 -7.97 14.09 -5.34
C CYS A 55 -9.18 13.17 -5.10
N GLU A 56 -9.38 12.15 -5.94
CA GLU A 56 -10.42 11.12 -5.72
C GLU A 56 -10.21 10.35 -4.41
N ALA A 57 -8.95 10.03 -4.07
CA ALA A 57 -8.63 9.38 -2.80
C ALA A 57 -8.95 10.29 -1.60
N LEU A 58 -8.63 11.58 -1.69
CA LEU A 58 -8.96 12.56 -0.65
C LEU A 58 -10.47 12.65 -0.41
N GLU A 59 -11.27 12.65 -1.47
CA GLU A 59 -12.73 12.60 -1.37
C GLU A 59 -13.20 11.29 -0.76
N ALA A 60 -12.67 10.15 -1.20
CA ALA A 60 -13.02 8.84 -0.68
C ALA A 60 -12.81 8.73 0.84
N PHE A 61 -11.73 9.31 1.38
CA PHE A 61 -11.45 9.32 2.82
C PHE A 61 -12.41 10.17 3.66
N THR A 62 -13.35 10.88 3.05
CA THR A 62 -14.43 11.60 3.75
C THR A 62 -15.71 10.78 3.89
N LEU A 63 -15.82 9.66 3.18
CA LEU A 63 -17.01 8.83 3.12
C LEU A 63 -17.05 7.80 4.25
N HIS A 64 -18.20 7.14 4.38
CA HIS A 64 -18.32 5.97 5.24
C HIS A 64 -17.41 4.83 4.75
N HIS A 65 -16.93 3.97 5.66
CA HIS A 65 -15.90 2.96 5.35
C HIS A 65 -16.24 2.07 4.16
N SER A 66 -17.50 1.62 4.03
CA SER A 66 -17.96 0.79 2.91
C SER A 66 -17.84 1.48 1.55
N GLU A 67 -18.18 2.77 1.49
CA GLU A 67 -18.10 3.58 0.27
C GLU A 67 -16.66 3.97 -0.03
N CYS A 68 -15.90 4.36 1.00
CA CYS A 68 -14.46 4.61 0.89
C CYS A 68 -13.74 3.38 0.32
N ARG A 69 -14.03 2.18 0.83
CA ARG A 69 -13.48 0.92 0.35
C ARG A 69 -13.72 0.73 -1.15
N ALA A 70 -14.97 0.88 -1.59
CA ALA A 70 -15.34 0.71 -2.98
C ALA A 70 -14.60 1.70 -3.90
N ARG A 71 -14.50 2.97 -3.49
CA ARG A 71 -13.78 3.99 -4.26
C ARG A 71 -12.28 3.72 -4.34
N ILE A 72 -11.62 3.38 -3.21
CA ILE A 72 -10.18 3.08 -3.21
C ILE A 72 -9.87 1.82 -4.03
N ALA A 73 -10.71 0.79 -3.94
CA ALA A 73 -10.56 -0.42 -4.77
C ALA A 73 -10.69 -0.11 -6.28
N ALA A 74 -11.63 0.76 -6.67
CA ALA A 74 -11.78 1.20 -8.05
C ALA A 74 -10.56 2.01 -8.53
N LEU A 75 -10.04 2.92 -7.71
CA LEU A 75 -8.81 3.68 -8.02
C LEU A 75 -7.63 2.73 -8.25
N LEU A 76 -7.43 1.75 -7.36
CA LEU A 76 -6.38 0.73 -7.50
C LEU A 76 -6.54 -0.15 -8.74
N GLY A 77 -7.78 -0.48 -9.12
CA GLY A 77 -8.08 -1.24 -10.33
C GLY A 77 -7.78 -0.47 -11.62
N ASN A 78 -7.87 0.86 -11.58
CA ASN A 78 -7.57 1.76 -12.70
C ASN A 78 -6.09 2.17 -12.78
N MET A 79 -5.30 1.84 -11.76
CA MET A 79 -3.86 2.06 -11.76
C MET A 79 -3.14 0.88 -12.39
N GLU A 80 -2.40 1.15 -13.46
CA GLU A 80 -1.46 0.18 -14.00
C GLU A 80 -0.37 -0.12 -12.97
N LYS A 81 0.06 -1.39 -12.92
CA LYS A 81 1.22 -1.77 -12.13
C LYS A 81 2.48 -1.28 -12.86
N PRO A 82 3.29 -0.38 -12.26
CA PRO A 82 4.49 0.11 -12.92
C PRO A 82 5.46 -1.04 -13.21
N MET A 83 6.21 -0.91 -14.30
CA MET A 83 7.35 -1.78 -14.55
C MET A 83 8.37 -1.60 -13.43
N SER A 84 8.85 -2.71 -12.88
CA SER A 84 9.81 -2.70 -11.79
C SER A 84 10.74 -3.90 -11.85
N ASP A 85 11.95 -3.69 -11.34
CA ASP A 85 12.94 -4.73 -11.15
C ASP A 85 13.07 -5.07 -9.66
N PRO A 86 13.42 -6.32 -9.31
CA PRO A 86 13.71 -6.68 -7.92
C PRO A 86 14.83 -5.81 -7.36
N GLY A 87 14.57 -5.18 -6.22
CA GLY A 87 15.55 -4.41 -5.46
C GLY A 87 16.37 -5.30 -4.55
N VAL A 88 17.66 -5.00 -4.41
CA VAL A 88 18.56 -5.68 -3.46
C VAL A 88 18.79 -4.77 -2.26
N VAL A 89 18.55 -5.29 -1.05
CA VAL A 89 18.87 -4.56 0.19
C VAL A 89 20.36 -4.63 0.44
N ASP A 90 20.99 -3.48 0.60
CA ASP A 90 22.33 -3.44 1.17
C ASP A 90 22.25 -3.82 2.65
N ILE A 91 22.83 -4.98 2.98
CA ILE A 91 22.93 -5.51 4.34
C ILE A 91 24.29 -5.20 4.99
N SER A 92 25.12 -4.38 4.34
CA SER A 92 26.43 -3.99 4.86
C SER A 92 26.32 -3.35 6.24
N GLY A 93 27.04 -3.91 7.21
CA GLY A 93 27.04 -3.42 8.59
C GLY A 93 25.80 -3.80 9.43
N LEU A 94 24.85 -4.58 8.87
CA LEU A 94 23.72 -5.10 9.61
C LEU A 94 23.99 -6.52 10.12
N PRO A 95 23.47 -6.92 11.30
CA PRO A 95 23.56 -8.30 11.79
C PRO A 95 22.54 -9.22 11.09
N LEU A 96 22.42 -9.12 9.76
CA LEU A 96 21.45 -9.84 8.94
C LEU A 96 22.14 -10.48 7.73
N THR A 97 21.69 -11.67 7.35
CA THR A 97 22.07 -12.29 6.09
C THR A 97 21.04 -11.95 5.01
N SER A 98 21.39 -12.15 3.74
CA SER A 98 20.44 -12.01 2.63
C SER A 98 19.25 -12.96 2.77
N PHE A 99 19.47 -14.15 3.32
CA PHE A 99 18.41 -15.09 3.65
C PHE A 99 17.42 -14.52 4.67
N HIS A 100 17.90 -13.94 5.78
CA HIS A 100 17.02 -13.33 6.77
C HIS A 100 16.22 -12.16 6.17
N ALA A 101 16.87 -11.29 5.38
CA ALA A 101 16.19 -10.17 4.74
C ALA A 101 15.06 -10.64 3.81
N ASN A 102 15.32 -11.66 2.98
CA ASN A 102 14.32 -12.22 2.07
C ASN A 102 13.20 -12.96 2.81
N ASP A 103 13.52 -13.65 3.92
CA ASP A 103 12.52 -14.33 4.74
C ASP A 103 11.59 -13.33 5.43
N TYR A 104 12.12 -12.21 5.93
CA TYR A 104 11.32 -11.11 6.46
C TYR A 104 10.38 -10.51 5.40
N ASP A 105 10.91 -10.23 4.21
CA ASP A 105 10.10 -9.69 3.11
C ASP A 105 9.00 -10.67 2.69
N ARG A 106 9.29 -11.98 2.64
CA ARG A 106 8.29 -13.03 2.39
C ARG A 106 7.23 -13.09 3.48
N TYR A 107 7.62 -13.01 4.75
CA TYR A 107 6.71 -13.04 5.89
C TYR A 107 5.75 -11.83 5.88
N PHE A 108 6.28 -10.63 5.63
CA PHE A 108 5.49 -9.39 5.58
C PHE A 108 4.84 -9.12 4.21
N ARG A 109 5.06 -10.01 3.23
CA ARG A 109 4.55 -9.88 1.86
C ARG A 109 4.95 -8.54 1.23
N VAL A 110 6.25 -8.24 1.29
CA VAL A 110 6.84 -7.05 0.70
C VAL A 110 7.72 -7.47 -0.48
N ASN A 111 7.58 -6.80 -1.60
CA ASN A 111 8.55 -6.83 -2.69
C ASN A 111 9.36 -5.55 -2.63
N ARG A 112 10.67 -5.68 -2.49
CA ARG A 112 11.56 -4.53 -2.66
C ARG A 112 11.83 -4.35 -4.14
N ILE A 113 11.69 -3.13 -4.62
CA ILE A 113 11.79 -2.85 -6.05
C ILE A 113 12.55 -1.57 -6.36
N THR A 114 13.06 -1.52 -7.58
CA THR A 114 13.49 -0.29 -8.27
C THR A 114 12.60 -0.07 -9.48
N THR A 115 12.33 1.19 -9.82
CA THR A 115 11.51 1.54 -10.99
C THR A 115 11.87 2.93 -11.52
N ALA A 116 11.59 3.16 -12.80
CA ALA A 116 11.62 4.49 -13.40
C ALA A 116 10.38 5.35 -13.05
N GLN A 117 9.33 4.76 -12.46
CA GLN A 117 8.06 5.43 -12.12
C GLN A 117 7.79 5.44 -10.61
N PRO A 118 8.66 6.04 -9.78
CA PRO A 118 8.54 5.98 -8.33
C PRO A 118 7.25 6.62 -7.79
N ALA A 119 6.73 7.68 -8.44
CA ALA A 119 5.47 8.31 -8.02
C ALA A 119 4.27 7.35 -8.10
N HIS A 120 4.20 6.55 -9.17
CA HIS A 120 3.13 5.58 -9.35
C HIS A 120 3.19 4.46 -8.32
N VAL A 121 4.38 3.94 -8.03
CA VAL A 121 4.57 2.92 -6.99
C VAL A 121 4.18 3.48 -5.62
N LEU A 122 4.66 4.67 -5.25
CA LEU A 122 4.34 5.29 -3.96
C LEU A 122 2.84 5.49 -3.78
N LEU A 123 2.16 6.04 -4.78
CA LEU A 123 0.72 6.25 -4.71
C LEU A 123 -0.05 4.93 -4.65
N ARG A 124 0.33 3.93 -5.46
CA ARG A 124 -0.32 2.63 -5.47
C ARG A 124 -0.16 1.92 -4.13
N SER A 125 1.06 1.84 -3.60
CA SER A 125 1.36 1.20 -2.31
C SER A 125 0.65 1.93 -1.16
N PHE A 126 0.58 3.26 -1.19
CA PHE A 126 -0.22 4.04 -0.25
C PHE A 126 -1.71 3.65 -0.29
N LEU A 127 -2.31 3.56 -1.48
CA LEU A 127 -3.72 3.18 -1.62
C LEU A 127 -3.98 1.73 -1.24
N GLN A 128 -3.04 0.80 -1.46
CA GLN A 128 -3.15 -0.59 -0.99
C GLN A 128 -3.21 -0.67 0.54
N VAL A 129 -2.37 0.10 1.23
CA VAL A 129 -2.40 0.20 2.70
C VAL A 129 -3.73 0.82 3.15
N ALA A 130 -4.17 1.90 2.51
CA ALA A 130 -5.44 2.54 2.83
C ALA A 130 -6.64 1.60 2.63
N LEU A 131 -6.65 0.82 1.55
CA LEU A 131 -7.67 -0.21 1.30
C LEU A 131 -7.66 -1.27 2.39
N SER A 132 -6.49 -1.81 2.72
CA SER A 132 -6.34 -2.86 3.75
C SER A 132 -6.85 -2.41 5.12
N VAL A 133 -6.55 -1.17 5.50
CA VAL A 133 -7.04 -0.56 6.74
C VAL A 133 -8.55 -0.29 6.67
N THR A 134 -9.07 0.16 5.53
CA THR A 134 -10.51 0.37 5.35
C THR A 134 -11.27 -0.96 5.44
N ASP A 135 -10.74 -2.02 4.83
CA ASP A 135 -11.25 -3.39 4.93
C ASP A 135 -11.29 -3.90 6.37
N LEU A 136 -10.30 -3.54 7.19
CA LEU A 136 -10.30 -3.87 8.61
C LEU A 136 -11.50 -3.20 9.32
N PHE A 137 -11.69 -1.89 9.13
CA PHE A 137 -12.81 -1.16 9.74
C PHE A 137 -14.19 -1.59 9.21
N CYS A 138 -14.29 -2.04 7.96
CA CYS A 138 -15.52 -2.63 7.42
C CYS A 138 -15.87 -3.96 8.11
N ARG A 139 -14.87 -4.77 8.47
CA ARG A 139 -15.06 -6.10 9.06
C ARG A 139 -15.14 -6.11 10.58
N ALA A 140 -14.62 -5.07 11.23
CA ALA A 140 -14.51 -5.00 12.68
C ALA A 140 -15.27 -3.78 13.22
N PRO A 141 -16.62 -3.85 13.30
CA PRO A 141 -17.46 -2.72 13.75
C PRO A 141 -17.25 -2.35 15.23
N HIS A 142 -16.55 -3.19 15.99
CA HIS A 142 -16.19 -2.95 17.39
C HIS A 142 -14.93 -2.08 17.55
N LEU A 143 -14.21 -1.78 16.47
CA LEU A 143 -13.06 -0.90 16.54
C LEU A 143 -13.49 0.55 16.81
N SER A 144 -12.63 1.28 17.51
CA SER A 144 -12.91 2.65 17.92
C SER A 144 -13.11 3.58 16.72
N GLU A 145 -14.27 4.23 16.63
CA GLU A 145 -14.54 5.28 15.64
C GLU A 145 -13.54 6.43 15.74
N LYS A 146 -13.07 6.76 16.95
CA LYS A 146 -12.02 7.77 17.16
C LYS A 146 -10.71 7.34 16.51
N ALA A 147 -10.34 6.07 16.64
CA ALA A 147 -9.13 5.53 16.00
C ALA A 147 -9.28 5.50 14.48
N ALA A 148 -10.45 5.09 13.97
CA ALA A 148 -10.76 5.15 12.55
C ALA A 148 -10.60 6.57 12.02
N LYS A 149 -11.26 7.56 12.64
CA LYS A 149 -11.15 8.96 12.26
C LYS A 149 -9.70 9.45 12.21
N ALA A 150 -8.91 9.17 13.25
CA ALA A 150 -7.50 9.56 13.30
C ALA A 150 -6.69 8.94 12.15
N GLN A 151 -6.97 7.67 11.82
CA GLN A 151 -6.31 6.97 10.72
C GLN A 151 -6.66 7.57 9.34
N PHE A 152 -7.94 7.86 9.08
CA PHE A 152 -8.37 8.51 7.84
C PHE A 152 -7.89 9.97 7.74
N ASP A 153 -7.81 10.70 8.86
CA ASP A 153 -7.18 12.02 8.91
C ASP A 153 -5.69 11.92 8.55
N GLY A 154 -4.99 10.90 9.06
CA GLY A 154 -3.61 10.57 8.68
C GLY A 154 -3.45 10.27 7.19
N PHE A 155 -4.35 9.48 6.60
CA PHE A 155 -4.33 9.21 5.16
C PHE A 155 -4.52 10.48 4.33
N LYS A 156 -5.43 11.38 4.73
CA LYS A 156 -5.59 12.67 4.04
C LYS A 156 -4.33 13.54 4.10
N VAL A 157 -3.64 13.57 5.25
CA VAL A 157 -2.37 14.31 5.39
C VAL A 157 -1.28 13.69 4.51
N HIS A 158 -1.18 12.36 4.48
CA HIS A 158 -0.19 11.66 3.66
C HIS A 158 -0.48 11.82 2.16
N ALA A 159 -1.73 11.73 1.71
CA ALA A 159 -2.11 11.99 0.32
C ALA A 159 -1.71 13.41 -0.13
N ARG A 160 -1.89 14.41 0.73
CA ARG A 160 -1.42 15.78 0.47
C ARG A 160 0.10 15.90 0.45
N LEU A 161 0.81 15.12 1.27
CA LEU A 161 2.27 15.06 1.21
C LEU A 161 2.74 14.48 -0.12
N LEU A 162 2.14 13.38 -0.58
CA LEU A 162 2.44 12.79 -1.89
C LEU A 162 2.16 13.78 -3.02
N ALA A 163 1.03 14.49 -2.98
CA ALA A 163 0.72 15.55 -3.95
C ALA A 163 1.86 16.58 -4.06
N ARG A 164 2.36 17.08 -2.92
CA ARG A 164 3.50 18.01 -2.88
C ARG A 164 4.79 17.38 -3.42
N CYS A 165 5.09 16.14 -3.04
CA CYS A 165 6.27 15.42 -3.52
C CYS A 165 6.26 15.18 -5.04
N PHE A 166 5.08 15.10 -5.65
CA PHE A 166 4.89 14.94 -7.10
C PHE A 166 4.70 16.28 -7.84
N GLY A 167 4.72 17.41 -7.12
CA GLY A 167 4.48 18.73 -7.70
C GLY A 167 3.06 18.89 -8.28
N VAL A 168 2.05 18.27 -7.66
CA VAL A 168 0.64 18.38 -8.05
C VAL A 168 -0.18 19.00 -6.92
N GLU A 169 -1.25 19.71 -7.28
CA GLU A 169 -2.16 20.35 -6.31
C GLU A 169 -3.53 19.71 -6.38
N CYS A 170 -4.12 19.35 -5.24
CA CYS A 170 -5.55 19.04 -5.18
C CYS A 170 -6.30 20.27 -4.67
N ALA A 171 -7.45 20.56 -5.29
CA ALA A 171 -8.35 21.59 -4.81
C ALA A 171 -8.70 21.33 -3.32
N ARG A 172 -8.81 22.41 -2.55
CA ARG A 172 -9.04 22.36 -1.11
C ARG A 172 -10.48 22.04 -0.76
#